data_AF-A0A183L345-F1
#
_entry.id   AF-A0A183L345-F1
#
_cell.length_a   1.000
_cell.length_b   1.000
_cell.length_c   1.000
_cell.angle_alpha   90.00
_cell.angle_beta   90.00
_cell.angle_gamma   90.00
#
_symmetry.space_group_name_H-M   'P 1'
#
loop_
_entity.id
_entity.type
_entity.pdbx_description
1 polymer ?
#
loop_
_entity_poly.entity_id
_entity_poly.type
_entity_poly.pdbx_seq_one_letter_code
_entity_poly.pdbx_strand_id
1 'polypeptide(L)' 'MDDSNIAPLTTGELQWLANLESDDQFGFREAFVNCCLNDGDSETKACLISVCNRLKLPKILESVTTDG' A
#
# COMPACT_ATOMS: atom_id res chain seq x y z
N MET A 1 -16.97 13.84 1.36
CA MET A 1 -16.15 12.73 1.89
C MET A 1 -15.16 13.39 2.83
N ASP A 2 -15.38 13.22 4.11
CA ASP A 2 -14.67 13.92 5.16
C ASP A 2 -13.22 13.44 5.22
N ASP A 3 -12.28 14.34 4.90
CA ASP A 3 -10.84 14.23 5.20
C ASP A 3 -10.56 14.29 6.72
N SER A 4 -11.45 13.72 7.53
CA SER A 4 -11.35 13.71 8.98
C SER A 4 -10.33 12.66 9.41
N ASN A 5 -9.10 13.13 9.48
CA ASN A 5 -8.04 12.67 10.36
C ASN A 5 -7.44 11.29 10.03
N ILE A 6 -6.54 11.26 9.04
CA ILE A 6 -5.68 10.10 8.72
C ILE A 6 -4.47 10.00 9.68
N ALA A 7 -4.19 11.04 10.47
CA ALA A 7 -3.11 11.04 11.46
C ALA A 7 -3.11 9.87 12.48
N PRO A 8 -4.26 9.27 12.86
CA PRO A 8 -4.26 8.08 13.73
C PRO A 8 -3.83 6.81 12.98
N LEU A 9 -4.14 6.70 11.67
CA LEU A 9 -3.86 5.50 10.86
C LEU A 9 -2.35 5.32 10.63
N THR A 10 -1.61 6.42 10.52
CA THR A 10 -0.14 6.41 10.40
C THR A 10 0.58 5.99 11.69
N THR A 11 -0.13 5.94 12.83
CA THR A 11 0.49 5.83 14.17
C THR A 11 0.34 4.44 14.82
N GLY A 12 -0.38 3.49 14.19
CA GLY A 12 -0.53 2.14 14.74
C GLY A 12 -0.81 1.06 13.71
N GLU A 13 -1.99 1.06 13.12
CA GLU A 13 -2.50 -0.10 12.35
C GLU A 13 -1.86 -0.24 10.97
N LEU A 14 -1.39 0.86 10.35
CA LEU A 14 -0.78 0.86 9.01
C LEU A 14 0.72 1.14 9.05
N GLN A 15 1.34 1.17 10.23
CA GLN A 15 2.79 1.38 10.34
C GLN A 15 3.60 0.26 9.68
N TRP A 16 3.07 -0.96 9.64
CA TRP A 16 3.71 -2.07 8.93
C TRP A 16 3.82 -1.82 7.43
N LEU A 17 2.87 -1.09 6.80
CA LEU A 17 2.99 -0.70 5.40
C LEU A 17 4.15 0.29 5.19
N ALA A 18 4.38 1.20 6.13
CA ALA A 18 5.54 2.09 6.08
C ALA A 18 6.86 1.31 6.23
N ASN A 19 6.88 0.23 7.02
CA ASN A 19 8.07 -0.64 7.11
C ASN A 19 8.38 -1.35 5.78
N LEU A 20 7.35 -1.68 4.99
CA LEU A 20 7.51 -2.30 3.67
C LEU A 20 8.08 -1.36 2.60
N GLU A 21 8.16 -0.04 2.85
CA GLU A 21 8.87 0.91 1.98
C GLU A 21 10.40 0.78 2.06
N SER A 22 10.93 0.11 3.07
CA SER A 22 12.38 -0.13 3.13
C SER A 22 12.83 -1.01 1.96
N ASP A 23 14.00 -0.73 1.40
CA ASP A 23 14.59 -1.56 0.33
C ASP A 23 14.94 -2.96 0.85
N ASP A 24 15.27 -3.08 2.14
CA ASP A 24 15.51 -4.36 2.81
C ASP A 24 14.26 -5.25 2.87
N GLN A 25 13.08 -4.69 2.60
CA GLN A 25 11.79 -5.38 2.62
C GLN A 25 11.22 -5.60 1.21
N PHE A 26 12.03 -5.47 0.15
CA PHE A 26 11.60 -5.65 -1.25
C PHE A 26 10.79 -6.94 -1.46
N GLY A 27 11.31 -8.09 -1.00
CA GLY A 27 10.63 -9.38 -1.19
C GLY A 27 9.30 -9.49 -0.43
N PHE A 28 9.18 -8.85 0.74
CA PHE A 28 7.93 -8.81 1.49
C PHE A 28 6.90 -7.88 0.84
N ARG A 29 7.35 -6.75 0.27
CA ARG A 29 6.51 -5.84 -0.50
C ARG A 29 5.94 -6.53 -1.73
N GLU A 30 6.77 -7.25 -2.48
CA GLU A 30 6.33 -8.00 -3.67
C GLU A 30 5.33 -9.10 -3.31
N ALA A 31 5.61 -9.88 -2.26
CA ALA A 31 4.68 -10.89 -1.76
C ALA A 31 3.33 -10.28 -1.31
N PHE A 32 3.37 -9.14 -0.62
CA PHE A 32 2.17 -8.42 -0.22
C PHE A 32 1.32 -7.97 -1.41
N VAL A 33 1.95 -7.30 -2.40
CA VAL A 33 1.24 -6.84 -3.60
C VAL A 33 0.66 -8.02 -4.37
N ASN A 34 1.42 -9.09 -4.55
CA ASN A 34 0.93 -10.31 -5.18
C ASN A 34 -0.25 -10.92 -4.41
N CYS A 35 -0.19 -11.02 -3.08
CA CYS A 35 -1.31 -11.52 -2.29
C CYS A 35 -2.56 -10.64 -2.41
N CYS A 36 -2.41 -9.31 -2.40
CA CYS A 36 -3.54 -8.39 -2.53
C CYS A 36 -4.15 -8.38 -3.92
N LEU A 37 -3.34 -8.56 -4.97
CA LEU A 37 -3.78 -8.43 -6.35
C LEU A 37 -3.91 -9.77 -7.08
N ASN A 38 -3.71 -10.90 -6.40
CA ASN A 38 -3.69 -12.24 -6.98
C ASN A 38 -4.95 -12.56 -7.79
N ASP A 39 -6.11 -12.09 -7.34
CA ASP A 39 -7.39 -12.37 -7.98
C ASP A 39 -7.78 -11.30 -9.04
N GLY A 40 -6.88 -10.35 -9.34
CA GLY A 40 -7.10 -9.30 -10.32
C GLY A 40 -8.21 -8.31 -9.94
N ASP A 41 -8.59 -8.27 -8.66
CA ASP A 41 -9.69 -7.45 -8.18
C ASP A 41 -9.37 -5.95 -8.31
N SER A 42 -10.14 -5.28 -9.16
CA SER A 42 -9.98 -3.86 -9.47
C SER A 42 -10.29 -2.98 -8.27
N GLU A 43 -11.21 -3.41 -7.39
CA GLU A 43 -11.58 -2.68 -6.19
C GLU A 43 -10.44 -2.70 -5.16
N THR A 44 -9.84 -3.86 -4.94
CA THR A 44 -8.66 -4.03 -4.07
C THR A 44 -7.48 -3.21 -4.57
N LYS A 45 -7.20 -3.20 -5.89
CA LYS A 45 -6.16 -2.35 -6.50
C LYS A 45 -6.43 -0.86 -6.23
N ALA A 46 -7.66 -0.39 -6.45
CA ALA A 46 -8.04 1.00 -6.24
C ALA A 46 -7.95 1.42 -4.75
N CYS A 47 -8.37 0.53 -3.84
CA CYS A 47 -8.26 0.74 -2.41
C CYS A 47 -6.80 0.87 -1.97
N LEU A 48 -5.94 -0.03 -2.45
CA LEU A 48 -4.53 -0.03 -2.10
C LEU A 48 -3.81 1.22 -2.63
N ILE A 49 -4.10 1.66 -3.86
CA ILE A 49 -3.61 2.93 -4.42
C ILE A 49 -4.03 4.12 -3.55
N SER A 50 -5.29 4.16 -3.10
CA SER A 50 -5.81 5.22 -2.22
C SER A 50 -5.06 5.27 -0.88
N VAL A 51 -4.83 4.11 -0.25
CA VAL A 51 -4.07 3.99 1.00
C VAL A 51 -2.61 4.42 0.81
N CYS A 52 -1.94 3.94 -0.23
CA CYS A 52 -0.53 4.28 -0.50
C CYS A 52 -0.33 5.77 -0.77
N ASN A 53 -1.24 6.39 -1.53
CA ASN A 53 -1.22 7.84 -1.77
C ASN A 53 -1.41 8.65 -0.47
N ARG A 54 -2.35 8.23 0.38
CA ARG A 54 -2.60 8.88 1.68
C ARG A 54 -1.41 8.77 2.63
N LEU A 55 -0.75 7.62 2.64
CA LEU A 55 0.40 7.34 3.51
C LEU A 55 1.75 7.76 2.92
N LYS A 56 1.78 8.26 1.68
CA LYS A 56 3.00 8.63 0.93
C LYS A 56 3.99 7.45 0.84
N LEU A 57 3.51 6.31 0.33
CA LEU A 57 4.27 5.07 0.13
C LEU A 57 4.60 4.85 -1.36
N PRO A 58 5.56 5.60 -1.94
CA PRO A 58 5.81 5.60 -3.38
C PRO A 58 6.27 4.25 -3.93
N LYS A 59 7.01 3.43 -3.18
CA LYS A 59 7.55 2.17 -3.70
C LYS A 59 6.48 1.07 -3.76
N ILE A 60 5.62 1.00 -2.75
CA ILE A 60 4.43 0.14 -2.79
C ILE A 60 3.49 0.62 -3.88
N LEU A 61 3.29 1.94 -4.01
CA LEU A 61 2.47 2.50 -5.10
C LEU A 61 3.01 2.08 -6.48
N GLU A 62 4.31 2.22 -6.71
CA GLU A 62 4.97 1.79 -7.95
C GLU A 62 4.76 0.29 -8.21
N SER A 63 4.91 -0.54 -7.17
CA SER A 63 4.70 -1.99 -7.26
C SER A 63 3.26 -2.37 -7.60
N VAL A 64 2.29 -1.56 -7.17
CA VAL A 64 0.85 -1.76 -7.44
C VAL A 64 0.45 -1.25 -8.82
N THR A 65 1.09 -0.18 -9.31
CA THR A 65 0.78 0.43 -10.62
C THR A 65 1.59 -0.11 -11.78
N THR A 66 2.69 -0.82 -11.50
CA THR A 66 3.44 -1.55 -12.51
C THR A 66 2.64 -2.80 -12.86
N ASP A 67 1.82 -2.69 -13.90
CA ASP A 67 1.23 -3.85 -14.56
C ASP A 67 2.38 -4.74 -15.05
N GLY A 68 2.44 -5.97 -14.50
CA GLY A 68 3.33 -7.01 -14.99
C GLY A 68 2.96 -7.46 -16.40
#